data_AF-A0AAW5XQA0-F1
#
_entry.id   AF-A0AAW5XQA0-F1
#
_cell.length_a   1.000
_cell.length_b   1.000
_cell.length_c   1.000
_cell.angle_alpha   90.00
_cell.angle_beta   90.00
_cell.angle_gamma   90.00
#
_symmetry.space_group_name_H-M   'P 1'
#
loop_
_entity.id
_entity.type
_entity.pdbx_description
1 polymer ?
#
loop_
_entity_poly.entity_id
_entity_poly.type
_entity_poly.pdbx_seq_one_letter_code
_entity_poly.pdbx_strand_id
1 'polypeptide(L)'
;MTTIISPKLEKLKNQLKNGNEKALYTFLHEIKSNHTPLIEQCPADNQYKLITYIWLGDQNTENVYVFGSFPGWDLSVNQLQRLLQTDIWYVTFRTNKRFISTYYFTVNDFFKNDWRKRSEQYRLDPFNENVFGEGANKASVLKIDMEVQYSSRFPSNDYPSGKIETYSFYSSILNNTRKIHIYTPHDYSHTSHLQELLIVFDGNSFINDLSITKTLNYLIYEKEITSCIAVAIDPVDRLEELTYNDKMNTFLRKELLLWIQAKYRVHKEAKHTTIAGFSLGGLAAFYAALQNPYIFGNVLSMSGSVHWEKDNYENTIPWIENQISSIDFNTTHLNSYIAVGELENEPLLTANKRLYRALEEKKYQTTYEEFQGGHDSVWWREKLFDGLRALELTKTTLKNKKERESMNQEELDKKLKKQEILVKDEKVWSYTYEDHISSIVKEAEKKGSFDNLPGKGKPLNLDKDLSYNPEKQLYRTLKNNHVLPRWIEISKEIDDLKEKLKENTNTAEAANLIRTINKKVLEHNLLCPASAQKTRVKTDF
;
A
#
# COMPACT_ATOMS: atom_id res chain seq x y z
N MET A 1 27.84 -19.82 -0.89
CA MET A 1 27.15 -19.23 -2.06
C MET A 1 28.18 -18.50 -2.88
N THR A 2 28.23 -18.70 -4.20
CA THR A 2 29.07 -17.91 -5.10
C THR A 2 28.68 -16.44 -4.97
N THR A 3 29.64 -15.59 -4.63
CA THR A 3 29.44 -14.14 -4.49
C THR A 3 28.97 -13.58 -5.83
N ILE A 4 27.73 -13.09 -5.87
CA ILE A 4 27.19 -12.37 -7.03
C ILE A 4 27.95 -11.05 -7.11
N ILE A 5 28.60 -10.80 -8.24
CA ILE A 5 29.38 -9.57 -8.46
C ILE A 5 28.95 -8.92 -9.78
N SER A 6 28.91 -7.59 -9.76
CA SER A 6 28.76 -6.76 -10.96
C SER A 6 29.76 -7.17 -12.06
N PRO A 7 29.33 -7.35 -13.32
CA PRO A 7 30.22 -7.57 -14.46
C PRO A 7 31.29 -6.48 -14.61
N LYS A 8 30.92 -5.21 -14.40
CA LYS A 8 31.87 -4.09 -14.39
C LYS A 8 32.91 -4.22 -13.26
N LEU A 9 32.48 -4.57 -12.04
CA LEU A 9 33.41 -4.78 -10.92
C LEU A 9 34.32 -6.00 -11.14
N GLU A 10 33.80 -7.09 -11.70
CA GLU A 10 34.60 -8.27 -12.02
C GLU A 10 35.64 -7.96 -13.11
N LYS A 11 35.27 -7.18 -14.13
CA LYS A 11 36.21 -6.68 -15.14
C LYS A 11 37.30 -5.80 -14.50
N LEU A 12 36.92 -4.86 -13.63
CA LEU A 12 37.88 -4.01 -12.91
C LEU A 12 38.83 -4.86 -12.06
N LYS A 13 38.29 -5.79 -11.27
CA LYS A 13 39.06 -6.71 -10.42
C LYS A 13 40.11 -7.49 -11.23
N ASN A 14 39.73 -8.00 -12.40
CA ASN A 14 40.63 -8.75 -13.28
C ASN A 14 41.70 -7.84 -13.90
N GLN A 15 41.36 -6.61 -14.30
CA GLN A 15 42.33 -5.64 -14.79
C GLN A 15 43.36 -5.25 -13.72
N LEU A 16 42.92 -5.03 -12.48
CA LEU A 16 43.81 -4.71 -11.35
C LEU A 16 44.73 -5.86 -10.99
N LYS A 17 44.21 -7.11 -10.97
CA LYS A 17 45.04 -8.31 -10.76
C LYS A 17 46.12 -8.49 -11.82
N ASN A 18 45.86 -8.01 -13.04
CA ASN A 18 46.81 -8.03 -14.15
C ASN A 18 47.74 -6.79 -14.19
N GLY A 19 47.75 -5.96 -13.14
CA GLY A 19 48.65 -4.80 -13.01
C GLY A 19 48.20 -3.53 -13.73
N ASN A 20 46.97 -3.47 -14.26
CA ASN A 20 46.46 -2.27 -14.92
C ASN A 20 45.85 -1.28 -13.91
N GLU A 21 46.70 -0.53 -13.21
CA GLU A 21 46.26 0.47 -12.22
C GLU A 21 45.41 1.60 -12.82
N LYS A 22 45.60 1.91 -14.11
CA LYS A 22 44.79 2.93 -14.82
C LYS A 22 43.30 2.57 -14.86
N ALA A 23 42.96 1.28 -14.79
CA ALA A 23 41.59 0.80 -14.78
C ALA A 23 40.77 1.37 -13.62
N LEU A 24 41.40 1.60 -12.45
CA LEU A 24 40.74 2.19 -11.29
C LEU A 24 40.26 3.61 -11.60
N TYR A 25 41.12 4.45 -12.18
CA TYR A 25 40.77 5.83 -12.55
C TYR A 25 39.69 5.88 -13.62
N THR A 26 39.76 4.99 -14.62
CA THR A 26 38.71 4.87 -15.64
C THR A 26 37.37 4.52 -15.00
N PHE A 27 37.35 3.54 -14.09
CA PHE A 27 36.12 3.13 -13.41
C PHE A 27 35.55 4.25 -12.51
N LEU A 28 36.41 4.96 -11.76
CA LEU A 28 35.98 6.09 -10.93
C LEU A 28 35.39 7.24 -11.76
N HIS A 29 35.94 7.49 -12.96
CA HIS A 29 35.36 8.46 -13.87
C HIS A 29 34.01 7.97 -14.43
N GLU A 30 33.89 6.68 -14.73
CA GLU A 30 32.66 6.07 -15.22
C GLU A 30 31.52 6.16 -14.19
N ILE A 31 31.75 5.82 -12.92
CA ILE A 31 30.69 5.87 -11.89
C ILE A 31 30.26 7.31 -11.59
N LYS A 32 31.16 8.30 -11.71
CA LYS A 32 30.82 9.72 -11.57
C LYS A 32 29.91 10.19 -12.72
N SER A 33 30.11 9.69 -13.92
CA SER A 33 29.35 10.09 -15.11
C SER A 33 28.05 9.29 -15.30
N ASN A 34 28.01 8.02 -14.87
CA ASN A 34 26.87 7.12 -15.06
C ASN A 34 26.03 6.89 -13.78
N HIS A 35 26.42 7.56 -12.69
CA HIS A 35 25.80 7.47 -11.36
C HIS A 35 25.84 6.08 -10.71
N THR A 36 25.53 6.06 -9.42
CA THR A 36 25.32 4.85 -8.62
C THR A 36 23.90 4.83 -8.04
N PRO A 37 23.38 3.64 -7.66
CA PRO A 37 23.98 2.31 -7.75
C PRO A 37 24.14 1.84 -9.20
N LEU A 38 25.11 0.95 -9.47
CA LEU A 38 25.22 0.33 -10.79
C LEU A 38 24.06 -0.66 -10.98
N ILE A 39 23.36 -0.53 -12.11
CA ILE A 39 22.29 -1.43 -12.50
C ILE A 39 22.73 -2.17 -13.77
N GLU A 40 22.90 -3.48 -13.67
CA GLU A 40 23.40 -4.31 -14.76
C GLU A 40 22.51 -5.54 -14.96
N GLN A 41 22.45 -6.07 -16.18
CA GLN A 41 21.80 -7.35 -16.42
C GLN A 41 22.61 -8.48 -15.78
N CYS A 42 21.96 -9.40 -15.07
CA CYS A 42 22.63 -10.57 -14.52
C CYS A 42 23.10 -11.51 -15.67
N PRO A 43 24.40 -11.79 -15.82
CA PRO A 43 24.90 -12.61 -16.92
C PRO A 43 24.43 -14.07 -16.85
N ALA A 44 24.17 -14.56 -15.64
CA ALA A 44 23.74 -15.93 -15.42
C ALA A 44 22.23 -16.14 -15.64
N ASP A 45 21.44 -15.05 -15.62
CA ASP A 45 19.99 -15.12 -15.76
C ASP A 45 19.43 -13.75 -16.20
N ASN A 46 18.94 -13.67 -17.44
CA ASN A 46 18.45 -12.43 -18.02
C ASN A 46 17.11 -11.94 -17.43
N GLN A 47 16.49 -12.70 -16.53
CA GLN A 47 15.31 -12.25 -15.79
C GLN A 47 15.69 -11.35 -14.60
N TYR A 48 16.96 -11.38 -14.16
CA TYR A 48 17.43 -10.64 -13.00
C TYR A 48 18.35 -9.49 -13.39
N LYS A 49 18.20 -8.38 -12.68
CA LYS A 49 19.15 -7.27 -12.64
C LYS A 49 20.01 -7.37 -11.40
N LEU A 50 21.27 -6.98 -11.53
CA LEU A 50 22.21 -6.79 -10.46
C LEU A 50 22.23 -5.31 -10.07
N ILE A 51 22.10 -5.05 -8.78
CA ILE A 51 22.14 -3.71 -8.19
C ILE A 51 23.37 -3.66 -7.31
N THR A 52 24.34 -2.85 -7.69
CA THR A 52 25.61 -2.74 -6.96
C THR A 52 25.74 -1.37 -6.34
N TYR A 53 25.62 -1.33 -5.03
CA TYR A 53 25.89 -0.16 -4.22
C TYR A 53 27.40 -0.01 -4.07
N ILE A 54 27.89 1.22 -4.23
CA ILE A 54 29.32 1.52 -4.20
C ILE A 54 29.54 2.68 -3.25
N TRP A 55 30.52 2.54 -2.37
CA TRP A 55 31.04 3.63 -1.55
C TRP A 55 32.52 3.82 -1.82
N LEU A 56 32.96 5.07 -1.96
CA LEU A 56 34.36 5.42 -2.05
C LEU A 56 34.87 5.75 -0.64
N GLY A 57 35.63 4.83 -0.06
CA GLY A 57 36.25 5.00 1.24
C GLY A 57 37.57 5.76 1.16
N ASP A 58 38.28 5.71 2.28
CA ASP A 58 39.65 6.19 2.45
C ASP A 58 40.43 5.21 3.33
N GLN A 59 41.66 5.60 3.71
CA GLN A 59 42.52 4.84 4.61
C GLN A 59 41.96 4.65 6.04
N ASN A 60 40.98 5.46 6.46
CA ASN A 60 40.35 5.39 7.77
C ASN A 60 39.01 4.62 7.72
N THR A 61 38.60 4.15 6.53
CA THR A 61 37.37 3.41 6.35
C THR A 61 37.58 1.94 6.71
N GLU A 62 36.98 1.51 7.81
CA GLU A 62 37.07 0.15 8.33
C GLU A 62 35.86 -0.71 7.93
N ASN A 63 34.67 -0.11 7.86
CA ASN A 63 33.46 -0.79 7.38
C ASN A 63 32.49 0.20 6.74
N VAL A 64 31.63 -0.31 5.87
CA VAL A 64 30.54 0.44 5.25
C VAL A 64 29.32 -0.47 5.16
N TYR A 65 28.13 0.06 5.45
CA TYR A 65 26.86 -0.64 5.27
C TYR A 65 25.90 0.18 4.41
N VAL A 66 25.02 -0.49 3.68
CA VAL A 66 23.88 0.13 2.97
C VAL A 66 22.56 -0.33 3.58
N PHE A 67 21.65 0.60 3.84
CA PHE A 67 20.33 0.32 4.39
C PHE A 67 19.25 0.99 3.57
N GLY A 68 18.05 0.43 3.58
CA GLY A 68 16.90 0.98 2.86
C GLY A 68 15.84 -0.08 2.66
N SER A 69 14.75 0.27 2.00
CA SER A 69 13.64 -0.67 1.84
C SER A 69 13.97 -1.87 0.95
N PHE A 70 14.81 -1.70 -0.06
CA PHE A 70 15.29 -2.81 -0.90
C PHE A 70 16.50 -3.54 -0.31
N PRO A 71 17.60 -2.87 0.11
CA PRO A 71 18.69 -3.56 0.81
C PRO A 71 18.24 -4.26 2.10
N GLY A 72 17.20 -3.73 2.75
CA GLY A 72 16.74 -4.18 4.05
C GLY A 72 17.56 -3.59 5.20
N TRP A 73 17.44 -4.21 6.37
CA TRP A 73 17.99 -3.72 7.64
C TRP A 73 18.89 -4.77 8.34
N ASP A 74 19.26 -5.84 7.64
CA ASP A 74 20.09 -6.90 8.21
C ASP A 74 21.59 -6.60 8.00
N LEU A 75 22.30 -6.37 9.11
CA LEU A 75 23.73 -6.04 9.13
C LEU A 75 24.59 -7.10 8.43
N SER A 76 24.22 -8.38 8.50
CA SER A 76 25.03 -9.48 7.96
C SER A 76 25.08 -9.51 6.44
N VAL A 77 24.03 -9.02 5.78
CA VAL A 77 23.90 -8.99 4.31
C VAL A 77 24.19 -7.61 3.73
N ASN A 78 24.09 -6.56 4.54
CA ASN A 78 24.21 -5.17 4.10
C ASN A 78 25.62 -4.60 4.17
N GLN A 79 26.58 -5.34 4.73
CA GLN A 79 27.97 -4.89 4.79
C GLN A 79 28.60 -4.92 3.40
N LEU A 80 29.20 -3.80 3.00
CA LEU A 80 29.99 -3.71 1.79
C LEU A 80 31.35 -4.38 2.01
N GLN A 81 31.87 -5.00 0.96
CA GLN A 81 33.22 -5.56 0.92
C GLN A 81 34.17 -4.64 0.16
N ARG A 82 35.42 -4.55 0.61
CA ARG A 82 36.48 -3.79 -0.07
C ARG A 82 36.99 -4.54 -1.30
N LEU A 83 37.11 -3.85 -2.43
CA LEU A 83 37.63 -4.41 -3.67
C LEU A 83 39.16 -4.42 -3.64
N LEU A 84 39.75 -5.59 -3.37
CA LEU A 84 41.22 -5.76 -3.28
C LEU A 84 41.83 -4.72 -2.30
N GLN A 85 42.95 -4.11 -2.66
CA GLN A 85 43.61 -3.05 -1.89
C GLN A 85 43.17 -1.64 -2.34
N THR A 86 42.01 -1.50 -2.99
CA THR A 86 41.48 -0.19 -3.42
C THR A 86 40.54 0.40 -2.38
N ASP A 87 40.19 1.68 -2.53
CA ASP A 87 39.21 2.37 -1.69
C ASP A 87 37.75 2.15 -2.13
N ILE A 88 37.50 1.24 -3.08
CA ILE A 88 36.15 0.90 -3.54
C ILE A 88 35.55 -0.14 -2.60
N TRP A 89 34.43 0.21 -1.98
CA TRP A 89 33.58 -0.68 -1.21
C TRP A 89 32.32 -0.98 -2.02
N TYR A 90 31.84 -2.22 -2.00
CA TYR A 90 30.63 -2.58 -2.74
C TYR A 90 29.83 -3.72 -2.12
N VAL A 91 28.55 -3.77 -2.46
CA VAL A 91 27.70 -4.95 -2.27
C VAL A 91 26.74 -5.06 -3.45
N THR A 92 26.50 -6.28 -3.92
CA THR A 92 25.63 -6.55 -5.08
C THR A 92 24.43 -7.39 -4.65
N PHE A 93 23.24 -6.86 -4.91
CA PHE A 93 21.98 -7.57 -4.78
C PHE A 93 21.45 -7.96 -6.16
N ARG A 94 20.52 -8.90 -6.23
CA ARG A 94 19.76 -9.17 -7.46
C ARG A 94 18.27 -8.97 -7.26
N THR A 95 17.58 -8.56 -8.31
CA THR A 95 16.12 -8.44 -8.35
C THR A 95 15.59 -8.76 -9.74
N ASN A 96 14.39 -9.32 -9.82
CA ASN A 96 13.59 -9.38 -11.06
C ASN A 96 12.37 -8.44 -10.99
N LYS A 97 12.24 -7.66 -9.91
CA LYS A 97 11.16 -6.71 -9.69
C LYS A 97 11.54 -5.32 -10.19
N ARG A 98 10.54 -4.59 -10.66
CA ARG A 98 10.58 -3.15 -10.89
C ARG A 98 10.15 -2.46 -9.60
N PHE A 99 10.86 -1.42 -9.17
CA PHE A 99 10.52 -0.71 -7.93
C PHE A 99 11.25 0.64 -7.82
N ILE A 100 10.82 1.44 -6.86
CA ILE A 100 11.57 2.60 -6.36
C ILE A 100 11.84 2.37 -4.88
N SER A 101 13.07 2.64 -4.43
CA SER A 101 13.45 2.47 -3.03
C SER A 101 14.41 3.56 -2.56
N THR A 102 14.25 4.01 -1.32
CA THR A 102 15.24 4.88 -0.69
C THR A 102 16.33 4.07 -0.02
N TYR A 103 17.54 4.61 0.03
CA TYR A 103 18.66 4.00 0.74
C TYR A 103 19.66 5.02 1.28
N TYR A 104 20.49 4.56 2.20
CA TYR A 104 21.50 5.31 2.93
C TYR A 104 22.75 4.47 3.15
N PHE A 105 23.91 5.13 3.26
CA PHE A 105 25.14 4.53 3.73
C PHE A 105 25.43 4.87 5.18
N THR A 106 26.16 3.99 5.85
CA THR A 106 26.86 4.28 7.11
C THR A 106 28.30 3.86 6.96
N VAL A 107 29.22 4.59 7.60
CA VAL A 107 30.67 4.38 7.48
C VAL A 107 31.24 4.31 8.88
N ASN A 108 32.08 3.30 9.14
CA ASN A 108 32.63 3.02 10.46
C ASN A 108 31.53 2.84 11.52
N ASP A 109 30.50 2.06 11.15
CA ASP A 109 29.37 1.73 12.01
C ASP A 109 29.75 0.64 13.00
N PHE A 110 29.76 0.99 14.28
CA PHE A 110 30.01 0.07 15.39
C PHE A 110 28.83 0.04 16.38
N PHE A 111 27.65 0.48 15.94
CA PHE A 111 26.50 0.74 16.83
C PHE A 111 25.71 -0.51 17.21
N LYS A 112 26.07 -1.68 16.67
CA LYS A 112 25.36 -2.94 16.92
C LYS A 112 23.85 -2.78 16.65
N ASN A 113 23.02 -2.90 17.68
CA ASN A 113 21.56 -2.79 17.56
C ASN A 113 21.00 -1.38 17.88
N ASP A 114 21.85 -0.38 18.10
CA ASP A 114 21.42 1.00 18.32
C ASP A 114 21.07 1.68 16.99
N TRP A 115 19.84 1.44 16.52
CA TRP A 115 19.31 1.99 15.28
C TRP A 115 19.10 3.51 15.31
N ARG A 116 18.90 4.08 16.50
CA ARG A 116 18.74 5.53 16.65
C ARG A 116 20.06 6.22 16.34
N LYS A 117 21.13 5.82 17.03
CA LYS A 117 22.46 6.38 16.81
C LYS A 117 22.97 6.13 15.38
N ARG A 118 22.63 4.96 14.82
CA ARG A 118 22.92 4.66 13.40
C ARG A 118 22.24 5.64 12.45
N SER A 119 20.95 5.93 12.66
CA SER A 119 20.20 6.83 11.78
C SER A 119 20.74 8.27 11.78
N GLU A 120 21.35 8.70 12.88
CA GLU A 120 22.04 10.00 12.99
C GLU A 120 23.29 10.08 12.10
N GLN A 121 23.82 8.94 11.63
CA GLN A 121 25.01 8.84 10.78
C GLN A 121 24.72 8.49 9.32
N TYR A 122 23.45 8.46 8.91
CA TYR A 122 23.10 8.19 7.52
C TYR A 122 23.75 9.20 6.57
N ARG A 123 24.38 8.66 5.54
CA ARG A 123 25.00 9.42 4.46
C ARG A 123 24.30 9.09 3.14
N LEU A 124 24.15 10.11 2.32
CA LEU A 124 23.72 9.95 0.94
C LEU A 124 24.82 9.30 0.12
N ASP A 125 24.41 8.60 -0.93
CA ASP A 125 25.32 8.21 -2.00
C ASP A 125 25.85 9.46 -2.73
N PRO A 126 27.17 9.74 -2.66
CA PRO A 126 27.76 10.93 -3.27
C PRO A 126 27.73 10.90 -4.81
N PHE A 127 27.48 9.75 -5.45
CA PHE A 127 27.42 9.62 -6.90
C PHE A 127 26.00 9.39 -7.43
N ASN A 128 24.98 9.41 -6.55
CA ASN A 128 23.58 9.35 -6.96
C ASN A 128 22.93 10.74 -6.95
N GLU A 129 22.55 11.25 -8.12
CA GLU A 129 21.83 12.53 -8.23
C GLU A 129 20.35 12.42 -7.85
N ASN A 130 19.78 11.21 -7.84
CA ASN A 130 18.39 11.01 -7.46
C ASN A 130 18.29 11.03 -5.93
N VAL A 131 17.74 12.13 -5.41
CA VAL A 131 17.48 12.32 -3.98
C VAL A 131 16.01 12.62 -3.71
N PHE A 132 15.53 12.18 -2.56
CA PHE A 132 14.21 12.47 -2.03
C PHE A 132 14.35 13.19 -0.69
N GLY A 133 13.38 14.06 -0.36
CA GLY A 133 13.33 14.77 0.91
C GLY A 133 14.20 16.03 0.95
N GLU A 134 14.13 16.74 2.07
CA GLU A 134 14.84 18.00 2.29
C GLU A 134 15.60 17.99 3.63
N GLY A 135 16.60 18.85 3.76
CA GLY A 135 17.39 18.99 4.99
C GLY A 135 18.02 17.67 5.46
N ALA A 136 17.77 17.32 6.73
CA ALA A 136 18.28 16.10 7.37
C ALA A 136 17.50 14.83 6.96
N ASN A 137 16.34 14.95 6.31
CA ASN A 137 15.50 13.83 5.89
C ASN A 137 15.77 13.39 4.45
N LYS A 138 16.92 13.81 3.88
CA LYS A 138 17.30 13.43 2.52
C LYS A 138 17.66 11.97 2.45
N ALA A 139 17.23 11.30 1.38
CA ALA A 139 17.58 9.93 1.06
C ALA A 139 18.04 9.79 -0.39
N SER A 140 18.98 8.87 -0.65
CA SER A 140 19.31 8.49 -2.02
C SER A 140 18.22 7.58 -2.56
N VAL A 141 17.89 7.73 -3.84
CA VAL A 141 16.77 7.01 -4.47
C VAL A 141 17.32 6.06 -5.54
N LEU A 142 16.97 4.79 -5.40
CA LEU A 142 17.16 3.78 -6.43
C LEU A 142 15.87 3.64 -7.24
N LYS A 143 15.99 3.68 -8.56
CA LYS A 143 14.89 3.48 -9.52
C LYS A 143 15.18 2.27 -10.41
N ILE A 144 14.31 1.28 -10.41
CA ILE A 144 14.40 0.09 -11.27
C ILE A 144 13.21 0.07 -12.21
N ASP A 145 13.43 0.50 -13.45
CA ASP A 145 12.43 0.58 -14.52
C ASP A 145 11.16 1.33 -14.11
N MET A 146 11.26 2.31 -13.22
CA MET A 146 10.12 3.07 -12.70
C MET A 146 10.51 4.53 -12.47
N GLU A 147 9.54 5.41 -12.58
CA GLU A 147 9.70 6.83 -12.27
C GLU A 147 8.72 7.26 -11.18
N VAL A 148 9.17 8.19 -10.33
CA VAL A 148 8.34 8.83 -9.32
C VAL A 148 7.30 9.70 -10.04
N GLN A 149 6.03 9.52 -9.74
CA GLN A 149 4.93 10.20 -10.44
C GLN A 149 4.49 11.47 -9.70
N TYR A 150 4.89 11.66 -8.44
CA TYR A 150 4.34 12.71 -7.59
C TYR A 150 4.45 14.10 -8.22
N SER A 151 5.60 14.44 -8.81
CA SER A 151 5.77 15.74 -9.46
C SER A 151 4.90 15.91 -10.71
N SER A 152 4.67 14.84 -11.50
CA SER A 152 3.87 14.91 -12.73
C SER A 152 2.36 15.01 -12.45
N ARG A 153 1.92 14.74 -11.21
CA ARG A 153 0.53 14.94 -10.76
C ARG A 153 0.12 16.41 -10.64
N PHE A 154 1.07 17.34 -10.71
CA PHE A 154 0.83 18.77 -10.64
C PHE A 154 1.14 19.42 -12.00
N PRO A 155 0.16 19.53 -12.92
CA PRO A 155 0.37 20.09 -14.26
C PRO A 155 0.78 21.57 -14.23
N SER A 156 0.42 22.28 -13.16
CA SER A 156 0.80 23.65 -12.87
C SER A 156 1.05 23.78 -11.36
N ASN A 157 1.86 24.77 -10.96
CA ASN A 157 1.97 25.20 -9.56
C ASN A 157 1.10 26.44 -9.27
N ASP A 158 0.26 26.85 -10.23
CA ASP A 158 -0.63 28.00 -10.11
C ASP A 158 -1.96 27.57 -9.45
N TYR A 159 -1.90 27.32 -8.15
CA TYR A 159 -3.07 27.12 -7.31
C TYR A 159 -2.89 27.85 -5.97
N PRO A 160 -3.99 28.34 -5.36
CA PRO A 160 -3.92 29.03 -4.09
C PRO A 160 -3.30 28.16 -2.99
N SER A 161 -2.47 28.79 -2.16
CA SER A 161 -1.83 28.11 -1.03
C SER A 161 -2.60 28.28 0.26
N GLY A 162 -2.86 27.16 0.95
CA GLY A 162 -3.32 27.16 2.33
C GLY A 162 -2.23 27.63 3.30
N LYS A 163 -2.59 27.70 4.59
CA LYS A 163 -1.73 28.19 5.67
C LYS A 163 -1.49 27.09 6.69
N ILE A 164 -0.28 27.04 7.26
CA ILE A 164 0.04 26.17 8.40
C ILE A 164 0.29 27.04 9.63
N GLU A 165 -0.41 26.73 10.71
CA GLU A 165 -0.16 27.28 12.05
C GLU A 165 0.39 26.17 12.95
N THR A 166 1.42 26.47 13.74
CA THR A 166 2.00 25.48 14.68
C THR A 166 1.72 25.90 16.11
N TYR A 167 1.18 24.98 16.89
CA TYR A 167 0.82 25.17 18.28
C TYR A 167 1.66 24.27 19.18
N SER A 168 2.09 24.79 20.33
CA SER A 168 2.55 23.96 21.44
C SER A 168 1.36 23.58 22.28
N PHE A 169 0.98 22.30 22.27
CA PHE A 169 -0.19 21.78 22.94
C PHE A 169 0.22 20.96 24.16
N TYR A 170 -0.18 21.40 25.35
CA TYR A 170 -0.02 20.61 26.56
C TYR A 170 -1.24 19.69 26.76
N SER A 171 -1.00 18.40 26.89
CA SER A 171 -2.03 17.40 27.20
C SER A 171 -1.95 17.02 28.66
N SER A 172 -3.06 17.13 29.39
CA SER A 172 -3.14 16.64 30.76
C SER A 172 -3.24 15.11 30.81
N ILE A 173 -3.82 14.50 29.77
CA ILE A 173 -3.97 13.04 29.64
C ILE A 173 -2.63 12.35 29.37
N LEU A 174 -1.80 12.94 28.50
CA LEU A 174 -0.49 12.42 28.13
C LEU A 174 0.63 12.96 29.03
N ASN A 175 0.33 14.00 29.83
CA ASN A 175 1.26 14.66 30.73
C ASN A 175 2.55 15.12 30.02
N ASN A 176 2.41 15.65 28.80
CA ASN A 176 3.51 16.17 28.00
C ASN A 176 3.03 17.30 27.09
N THR A 177 3.99 18.05 26.54
CA THR A 177 3.74 19.06 25.51
C THR A 177 4.22 18.53 24.17
N ARG A 178 3.40 18.69 23.13
CA ARG A 178 3.70 18.31 21.75
C ARG A 178 3.41 19.43 20.77
N LYS A 179 3.98 19.35 19.59
CA LYS A 179 3.62 20.23 18.48
C LYS A 179 2.39 19.69 17.76
N ILE A 180 1.49 20.60 17.41
CA ILE A 180 0.33 20.33 16.57
C ILE A 180 0.33 21.36 15.45
N HIS A 181 0.31 20.87 14.22
CA HIS A 181 0.29 21.70 13.03
C HIS A 181 -1.12 21.69 12.44
N ILE A 182 -1.68 22.87 12.19
CA ILE A 182 -3.00 23.03 11.62
C ILE A 182 -2.85 23.63 10.23
N TYR A 183 -3.22 22.85 9.22
CA TYR A 183 -3.41 23.35 7.86
C TYR A 183 -4.85 23.85 7.71
N THR A 184 -5.00 25.07 7.21
CA THR A 184 -6.28 25.61 6.74
C THR A 184 -6.21 25.92 5.24
N PRO A 185 -7.27 25.63 4.46
CA PRO A 185 -7.31 25.92 3.03
C PRO A 185 -7.26 27.43 2.78
N HIS A 186 -6.84 27.82 1.57
CA HIS A 186 -6.56 29.21 1.21
C HIS A 186 -7.74 30.18 1.44
N ASP A 187 -8.97 29.68 1.27
CA ASP A 187 -10.22 30.43 1.37
C ASP A 187 -10.87 30.33 2.77
N TYR A 188 -10.21 29.68 3.73
CA TYR A 188 -10.79 29.41 5.05
C TYR A 188 -11.31 30.66 5.76
N SER A 189 -10.60 31.79 5.70
CA SER A 189 -11.04 33.05 6.32
C SER A 189 -12.28 33.68 5.69
N HIS A 190 -12.61 33.29 4.46
CA HIS A 190 -13.70 33.87 3.66
C HIS A 190 -14.92 32.96 3.57
N THR A 191 -14.81 31.70 4.01
CA THR A 191 -15.89 30.73 3.99
C THR A 191 -16.55 30.53 5.36
N SER A 192 -17.88 30.48 5.37
CA SER A 192 -18.69 30.10 6.52
C SER A 192 -19.01 28.60 6.56
N HIS A 193 -18.63 27.85 5.51
CA HIS A 193 -18.90 26.42 5.42
C HIS A 193 -18.05 25.62 6.42
N LEU A 194 -18.66 24.56 6.96
CA LEU A 194 -17.95 23.55 7.74
C LEU A 194 -16.97 22.80 6.82
N GLN A 195 -15.82 22.46 7.39
CA GLN A 195 -14.74 21.75 6.70
C GLN A 195 -14.71 20.29 7.13
N GLU A 196 -14.28 19.41 6.22
CA GLU A 196 -13.86 18.06 6.59
C GLU A 196 -12.65 18.13 7.54
N LEU A 197 -12.46 17.10 8.36
CA LEU A 197 -11.35 17.02 9.30
C LEU A 197 -10.42 15.86 8.94
N LEU A 198 -9.13 16.16 8.73
CA LEU A 198 -8.09 15.17 8.52
C LEU A 198 -7.11 15.22 9.70
N ILE A 199 -7.05 14.18 10.52
CA ILE A 199 -6.07 14.05 11.60
C ILE A 199 -4.97 13.10 11.14
N VAL A 200 -3.70 13.51 11.22
CA VAL A 200 -2.56 12.69 10.83
C VAL A 200 -1.57 12.56 11.99
N PHE A 201 -1.08 11.34 12.22
CA PHE A 201 0.09 11.10 13.07
C PHE A 201 1.38 11.44 12.32
N ASP A 202 2.50 11.56 13.04
CA ASP A 202 3.81 11.90 12.45
C ASP A 202 3.80 13.25 11.71
N GLY A 203 3.26 14.28 12.37
CA GLY A 203 2.92 15.56 11.77
C GLY A 203 4.05 16.21 10.96
N ASN A 204 5.25 16.31 11.53
CA ASN A 204 6.43 16.86 10.87
C ASN A 204 6.80 16.09 9.59
N SER A 205 6.69 14.76 9.59
CA SER A 205 6.96 13.94 8.40
C SER A 205 5.85 14.08 7.35
N PHE A 206 4.59 14.19 7.74
CA PHE A 206 3.51 14.47 6.79
C PHE A 206 3.69 15.82 6.07
N ILE A 207 4.14 16.84 6.82
CA ILE A 207 4.37 18.18 6.27
C ILE A 207 5.59 18.21 5.35
N ASN A 208 6.73 17.72 5.84
CA ASN A 208 8.00 17.89 5.14
C ASN A 208 8.29 16.75 4.16
N ASP A 209 8.10 15.50 4.57
CA ASP A 209 8.49 14.34 3.77
C ASP A 209 7.40 13.97 2.76
N LEU A 210 6.13 13.99 3.18
CA LEU A 210 4.98 13.64 2.33
C LEU A 210 4.35 14.85 1.64
N SER A 211 4.84 16.05 1.91
CA SER A 211 4.38 17.30 1.27
C SER A 211 2.85 17.47 1.29
N ILE A 212 2.20 17.12 2.40
CA ILE A 212 0.72 17.11 2.52
C ILE A 212 0.10 18.44 2.10
N THR A 213 0.73 19.57 2.42
CA THR A 213 0.25 20.91 2.05
C THR A 213 0.11 21.10 0.56
N LYS A 214 1.11 20.64 -0.22
CA LYS A 214 1.07 20.71 -1.68
C LYS A 214 -0.06 19.85 -2.24
N THR A 215 -0.17 18.62 -1.73
CA THR A 215 -1.24 17.69 -2.09
C THR A 215 -2.62 18.27 -1.81
N LEU A 216 -2.86 18.80 -0.60
CA LEU A 216 -4.14 19.37 -0.21
C LEU A 216 -4.49 20.62 -1.00
N ASN A 217 -3.53 21.55 -1.18
CA ASN A 217 -3.76 22.75 -1.98
C ASN A 217 -4.28 22.40 -3.38
N TYR A 218 -3.60 21.47 -4.06
CA TYR A 218 -3.96 21.03 -5.41
C TYR A 218 -5.30 20.30 -5.44
N LEU A 219 -5.48 19.26 -4.61
CA LEU A 219 -6.70 18.45 -4.65
C LEU A 219 -7.96 19.25 -4.28
N ILE A 220 -7.83 20.22 -3.36
CA ILE A 220 -8.94 21.12 -2.99
C ILE A 220 -9.22 22.10 -4.14
N TYR A 221 -8.19 22.68 -4.75
CA TYR A 221 -8.32 23.60 -5.87
C TYR A 221 -9.01 22.96 -7.07
N GLU A 222 -8.58 21.74 -7.45
CA GLU A 222 -9.18 20.94 -8.53
C GLU A 222 -10.53 20.31 -8.14
N LYS A 223 -10.99 20.50 -6.89
CA LYS A 223 -12.23 19.93 -6.33
C LYS A 223 -12.27 18.40 -6.41
N GLU A 224 -11.11 17.75 -6.40
CA GLU A 224 -10.99 16.30 -6.33
C GLU A 224 -11.22 15.78 -4.92
N ILE A 225 -11.02 16.63 -3.91
CA ILE A 225 -11.43 16.38 -2.52
C ILE A 225 -12.27 17.55 -1.99
N THR A 226 -13.20 17.26 -1.07
CA THR A 226 -13.89 18.30 -0.32
C THR A 226 -12.89 19.07 0.54
N SER A 227 -13.07 20.39 0.62
CA SER A 227 -12.22 21.27 1.43
C SER A 227 -12.14 20.81 2.89
N CYS A 228 -10.92 20.76 3.42
CA CYS A 228 -10.64 20.17 4.73
C CYS A 228 -9.63 20.98 5.54
N ILE A 229 -9.71 20.83 6.86
CA ILE A 229 -8.65 21.22 7.80
C ILE A 229 -7.85 19.97 8.13
N ALA A 230 -6.51 20.06 8.04
CA ALA A 230 -5.63 18.99 8.45
C ALA A 230 -4.93 19.31 9.77
N VAL A 231 -4.91 18.35 10.68
CA VAL A 231 -4.33 18.41 12.03
C VAL A 231 -3.21 17.38 12.10
N ALA A 232 -1.96 17.84 12.03
CA ALA A 232 -0.78 17.00 12.06
C ALA A 232 -0.19 16.98 13.48
N ILE A 233 -0.09 15.79 14.06
CA ILE A 233 0.31 15.59 15.47
C ILE A 233 1.74 15.06 15.51
N ASP A 234 2.64 15.80 16.14
CA ASP A 234 3.99 15.30 16.43
C ASP A 234 3.96 14.36 17.64
N PRO A 235 4.60 13.18 17.56
CA PRO A 235 4.78 12.33 18.73
C PRO A 235 5.86 12.88 19.66
N VAL A 236 5.72 12.63 20.97
CA VAL A 236 6.81 12.87 21.95
C VAL A 236 7.60 11.58 22.13
N ASP A 237 6.91 10.48 22.45
CA ASP A 237 7.44 9.12 22.34
C ASP A 237 6.66 8.37 21.27
N ARG A 238 7.22 8.29 20.07
CA ARG A 238 6.54 7.69 18.91
C ARG A 238 6.18 6.23 19.13
N LEU A 239 7.06 5.47 19.79
CA LEU A 239 6.85 4.04 19.94
C LEU A 239 5.73 3.78 20.96
N GLU A 240 5.81 4.44 22.12
CA GLU A 240 4.79 4.30 23.17
C GLU A 240 3.43 4.84 22.72
N GLU A 241 3.40 6.00 22.06
CA GLU A 241 2.14 6.71 21.75
C GLU A 241 1.39 6.10 20.56
N LEU A 242 2.08 5.45 19.61
CA LEU A 242 1.46 4.92 18.39
C LEU A 242 1.21 3.40 18.43
N THR A 243 1.58 2.72 19.51
CA THR A 243 1.37 1.27 19.68
C THR A 243 0.24 1.01 20.66
N TYR A 244 -0.98 0.81 20.16
CA TYR A 244 -2.17 0.44 20.96
C TYR A 244 -2.42 1.30 22.23
N ASN A 245 -2.13 2.60 22.15
CA ASN A 245 -2.14 3.47 23.32
C ASN A 245 -3.52 4.08 23.63
N ASP A 246 -4.12 3.66 24.75
CA ASP A 246 -5.43 4.15 25.19
C ASP A 246 -5.43 5.61 25.68
N LYS A 247 -4.31 6.07 26.23
CA LYS A 247 -4.18 7.48 26.63
C LYS A 247 -4.14 8.37 25.39
N MET A 248 -3.47 7.95 24.32
CA MET A 248 -3.47 8.67 23.04
C MET A 248 -4.88 8.77 22.46
N ASN A 249 -5.65 7.67 22.45
CA ASN A 249 -7.06 7.71 22.03
C ASN A 249 -7.91 8.63 22.92
N THR A 250 -7.65 8.64 24.23
CA THR A 250 -8.37 9.51 25.16
C THR A 250 -8.03 10.98 24.92
N PHE A 251 -6.77 11.31 24.65
CA PHE A 251 -6.30 12.63 24.24
C PHE A 251 -7.00 13.10 22.95
N LEU A 252 -7.00 12.27 21.91
CA LEU A 252 -7.65 12.59 20.63
C LEU A 252 -9.10 13.00 20.83
N ARG A 253 -9.86 12.23 21.62
CA ARG A 253 -11.29 12.47 21.84
C ARG A 253 -11.58 13.61 22.82
N LYS A 254 -10.90 13.64 23.97
CA LYS A 254 -11.30 14.49 25.11
C LYS A 254 -10.56 15.83 25.17
N GLU A 255 -9.43 15.95 24.50
CA GLU A 255 -8.67 17.21 24.46
C GLU A 255 -8.58 17.75 23.04
N LEU A 256 -7.98 17.00 22.12
CA LEU A 256 -7.68 17.51 20.78
C LEU A 256 -8.93 17.84 19.98
N LEU A 257 -9.86 16.89 19.84
CA LEU A 257 -11.06 17.08 19.03
C LEU A 257 -11.92 18.24 19.56
N LEU A 258 -12.09 18.35 20.88
CA LEU A 258 -12.85 19.44 21.49
C LEU A 258 -12.19 20.79 21.24
N TRP A 259 -10.86 20.86 21.36
CA TRP A 259 -10.11 22.07 21.07
C TRP A 259 -10.24 22.49 19.59
N ILE A 260 -10.14 21.53 18.66
CA ILE A 260 -10.33 21.79 17.22
C ILE A 260 -11.74 22.30 16.95
N GLN A 261 -12.78 21.63 17.47
CA GLN A 261 -14.17 22.00 17.24
C GLN A 261 -14.56 23.35 17.85
N ALA A 262 -13.87 23.78 18.92
CA ALA A 262 -14.09 25.09 19.53
C ALA A 262 -13.44 26.23 18.72
N LYS A 263 -12.31 25.95 18.05
CA LYS A 263 -11.50 26.96 17.36
C LYS A 263 -11.76 27.03 15.85
N TYR A 264 -12.13 25.91 15.24
CA TYR A 264 -12.28 25.77 13.80
C TYR A 264 -13.67 25.26 13.40
N ARG A 265 -14.11 25.66 12.22
CA ARG A 265 -15.39 25.29 11.59
C ARG A 265 -15.27 23.93 10.93
N VAL A 266 -15.38 22.86 11.72
CA VAL A 266 -15.31 21.48 11.23
C VAL A 266 -16.62 20.72 11.46
N HIS A 267 -16.91 19.75 10.60
CA HIS A 267 -17.99 18.80 10.82
C HIS A 267 -17.79 17.99 12.10
N LYS A 268 -18.89 17.52 12.71
CA LYS A 268 -18.86 16.75 13.96
C LYS A 268 -19.14 15.27 13.74
N GLU A 269 -19.75 14.93 12.61
CA GLU A 269 -20.14 13.57 12.28
C GLU A 269 -18.96 12.74 11.79
N ALA A 270 -18.90 11.47 12.20
CA ALA A 270 -17.79 10.56 11.91
C ALA A 270 -17.40 10.50 10.43
N LYS A 271 -18.40 10.46 9.54
CA LYS A 271 -18.21 10.37 8.08
C LYS A 271 -17.35 11.51 7.51
N HIS A 272 -17.25 12.64 8.21
CA HIS A 272 -16.49 13.81 7.80
C HIS A 272 -15.10 13.92 8.44
N THR A 273 -14.71 12.93 9.23
CA THR A 273 -13.43 12.90 9.92
C THR A 273 -12.62 11.69 9.43
N THR A 274 -11.41 11.97 8.96
CA THR A 274 -10.42 10.98 8.54
C THR A 274 -9.28 10.98 9.54
N ILE A 275 -8.83 9.80 9.97
CA ILE A 275 -7.56 9.64 10.68
C ILE A 275 -6.56 8.88 9.81
N ALA A 276 -5.32 9.34 9.76
CA ALA A 276 -4.31 8.79 8.86
C ALA A 276 -2.93 8.63 9.49
N GLY A 277 -2.14 7.73 8.91
CA GLY A 277 -0.75 7.56 9.27
C GLY A 277 -0.02 6.52 8.41
N PHE A 278 1.30 6.45 8.59
CA PHE A 278 2.14 5.42 7.99
C PHE A 278 2.85 4.59 9.06
N SER A 279 3.21 3.33 8.77
CA SER A 279 3.92 2.47 9.74
C SER A 279 3.15 2.37 11.07
N LEU A 280 3.79 2.65 12.22
CA LEU A 280 3.11 2.77 13.53
C LEU A 280 1.95 3.78 13.52
N GLY A 281 2.05 4.88 12.77
CA GLY A 281 0.94 5.83 12.61
C GLY A 281 -0.27 5.22 11.91
N GLY A 282 -0.06 4.30 10.97
CA GLY A 282 -1.15 3.55 10.32
C GLY A 282 -1.83 2.55 11.26
N LEU A 283 -1.03 1.90 12.12
CA LEU A 283 -1.53 1.10 13.25
C LEU A 283 -2.38 1.96 14.21
N ALA A 284 -1.84 3.10 14.66
CA ALA A 284 -2.53 4.02 15.56
C ALA A 284 -3.83 4.56 14.95
N ALA A 285 -3.83 4.87 13.64
CA ALA A 285 -5.01 5.34 12.93
C ALA A 285 -6.12 4.29 12.91
N PHE A 286 -5.81 3.03 12.58
CA PHE A 286 -6.78 1.94 12.68
C PHE A 286 -7.25 1.71 14.11
N TYR A 287 -6.33 1.70 15.08
CA TYR A 287 -6.66 1.53 16.49
C TYR A 287 -7.66 2.59 16.97
N ALA A 288 -7.36 3.86 16.70
CA ALA A 288 -8.19 4.99 17.09
C ALA A 288 -9.57 4.94 16.45
N ALA A 289 -9.67 4.57 15.17
CA ALA A 289 -10.95 4.47 14.47
C ALA A 289 -11.81 3.31 14.96
N LEU A 290 -11.22 2.14 15.22
CA LEU A 290 -11.95 1.00 15.79
C LEU A 290 -12.42 1.27 17.22
N GLN A 291 -11.63 2.00 18.01
CA GLN A 291 -12.00 2.38 19.38
C GLN A 291 -12.99 3.55 19.44
N ASN A 292 -13.03 4.40 18.40
CA ASN A 292 -13.87 5.59 18.36
C ASN A 292 -14.60 5.74 17.01
N PRO A 293 -15.43 4.76 16.59
CA PRO A 293 -16.07 4.77 15.27
C PRO A 293 -17.12 5.88 15.09
N TYR A 294 -17.59 6.47 16.20
CA TYR A 294 -18.48 7.64 16.21
C TYR A 294 -17.72 8.97 15.98
N ILE A 295 -16.39 8.95 16.00
CA ILE A 295 -15.52 10.09 15.71
C ILE A 295 -14.87 9.93 14.35
N PHE A 296 -14.32 8.75 14.06
CA PHE A 296 -13.57 8.51 12.83
C PHE A 296 -14.33 7.58 11.91
N GLY A 297 -14.94 8.16 10.87
CA GLY A 297 -15.64 7.39 9.83
C GLY A 297 -14.73 6.99 8.66
N ASN A 298 -13.50 7.51 8.61
CA ASN A 298 -12.55 7.18 7.56
C ASN A 298 -11.14 6.95 8.13
N VAL A 299 -10.42 5.97 7.58
CA VAL A 299 -9.02 5.68 7.91
C VAL A 299 -8.18 5.63 6.64
N LEU A 300 -6.99 6.25 6.68
CA LEU A 300 -5.97 6.13 5.64
C LEU A 300 -4.70 5.54 6.27
N SER A 301 -4.38 4.30 5.93
CA SER A 301 -3.22 3.58 6.46
C SER A 301 -2.23 3.23 5.35
N MET A 302 -0.98 3.68 5.49
CA MET A 302 0.09 3.39 4.54
C MET A 302 1.18 2.54 5.21
N SER A 303 1.41 1.34 4.72
CA SER A 303 2.31 0.35 5.33
C SER A 303 2.06 0.20 6.83
N GLY A 304 0.79 0.14 7.25
CA GLY A 304 0.44 0.14 8.68
C GLY A 304 1.07 -1.04 9.41
N SER A 305 1.67 -0.79 10.57
CA SER A 305 2.33 -1.81 11.39
C SER A 305 1.34 -2.71 12.16
N VAL A 306 0.26 -3.13 11.51
CA VAL A 306 -0.87 -3.87 12.09
C VAL A 306 -0.52 -5.31 12.49
N HIS A 307 0.72 -5.74 12.24
CA HIS A 307 1.31 -7.00 12.72
C HIS A 307 1.85 -6.90 14.15
N TRP A 308 1.99 -5.69 14.70
CA TRP A 308 2.50 -5.50 16.05
C TRP A 308 1.62 -6.18 17.09
N GLU A 309 2.26 -6.74 18.11
CA GLU A 309 1.56 -7.38 19.21
C GLU A 309 1.01 -6.32 20.16
N LYS A 310 -0.19 -6.58 20.68
CA LYS A 310 -0.76 -5.81 21.77
C LYS A 310 -0.40 -6.52 23.07
N ASP A 311 0.07 -5.78 24.06
CA ASP A 311 0.41 -6.36 25.37
C ASP A 311 -0.76 -7.17 25.95
N ASN A 312 -0.43 -8.36 26.48
CA ASN A 312 -1.35 -9.32 27.09
C ASN A 312 -2.44 -9.84 26.14
N TYR A 313 -2.18 -9.85 24.83
CA TYR A 313 -3.09 -10.42 23.83
C TYR A 313 -2.58 -11.77 23.32
N GLU A 314 -3.26 -12.86 23.69
CA GLU A 314 -2.79 -14.24 23.51
C GLU A 314 -3.27 -14.92 22.22
N ASN A 315 -3.91 -14.19 21.30
CA ASN A 315 -4.43 -14.77 20.06
C ASN A 315 -3.34 -14.85 18.98
N THR A 316 -3.42 -15.87 18.14
CA THR A 316 -2.53 -16.05 16.97
C THR A 316 -2.85 -15.07 15.83
N ILE A 317 -4.06 -14.49 15.85
CA ILE A 317 -4.52 -13.49 14.89
C ILE A 317 -4.25 -12.08 15.46
N PRO A 318 -3.56 -11.18 14.74
CA PRO A 318 -3.29 -9.81 15.19
C PRO A 318 -4.54 -9.10 15.73
N TRP A 319 -4.36 -8.24 16.73
CA TRP A 319 -5.48 -7.66 17.48
C TRP A 319 -6.46 -6.90 16.58
N ILE A 320 -5.97 -6.10 15.63
CA ILE A 320 -6.83 -5.30 14.72
C ILE A 320 -7.72 -6.23 13.87
N GLU A 321 -7.13 -7.27 13.30
CA GLU A 321 -7.85 -8.26 12.48
C GLU A 321 -8.96 -8.91 13.31
N ASN A 322 -8.63 -9.38 14.52
CA ASN A 322 -9.59 -10.01 15.41
C ASN A 322 -10.72 -9.06 15.85
N GLN A 323 -10.41 -7.78 16.11
CA GLN A 323 -11.45 -6.80 16.43
C GLN A 323 -12.45 -6.65 15.28
N ILE A 324 -11.97 -6.51 14.05
CA ILE A 324 -12.84 -6.36 12.87
C ILE A 324 -13.74 -7.59 12.70
N SER A 325 -13.21 -8.79 12.91
CA SER A 325 -14.00 -10.02 12.90
C SER A 325 -15.09 -10.03 13.99
N SER A 326 -14.88 -9.37 15.12
CA SER A 326 -15.81 -9.33 16.26
C SER A 326 -16.88 -8.22 16.20
N ILE A 327 -16.68 -7.17 15.40
CA ILE A 327 -17.60 -6.02 15.33
C ILE A 327 -18.89 -6.39 14.57
N ASP A 328 -20.02 -5.92 15.10
CA ASP A 328 -21.32 -5.94 14.42
C ASP A 328 -21.40 -4.85 13.35
N PHE A 329 -21.45 -5.28 12.10
CA PHE A 329 -21.49 -4.45 10.90
C PHE A 329 -22.62 -3.41 10.90
N ASN A 330 -23.73 -3.67 11.58
CA ASN A 330 -24.88 -2.77 11.58
C ASN A 330 -24.67 -1.48 12.39
N THR A 331 -23.58 -1.40 13.17
CA THR A 331 -23.36 -0.32 14.13
C THR A 331 -22.27 0.67 13.73
N THR A 332 -21.42 0.31 12.77
CA THR A 332 -20.23 1.10 12.41
C THR A 332 -20.04 1.18 10.90
N HIS A 333 -19.97 2.40 10.37
CA HIS A 333 -19.61 2.66 8.98
C HIS A 333 -18.19 3.22 8.94
N LEU A 334 -17.22 2.36 8.64
CA LEU A 334 -15.82 2.74 8.46
C LEU A 334 -15.46 2.62 6.98
N ASN A 335 -14.97 3.71 6.39
CA ASN A 335 -14.32 3.69 5.09
C ASN A 335 -12.80 3.60 5.30
N SER A 336 -12.12 2.79 4.52
CA SER A 336 -10.66 2.64 4.65
C SER A 336 -9.95 2.73 3.32
N TYR A 337 -8.79 3.37 3.33
CA TYR A 337 -7.76 3.23 2.31
C TYR A 337 -6.54 2.58 2.95
N ILE A 338 -6.09 1.45 2.38
CA ILE A 338 -4.94 0.68 2.84
C ILE A 338 -3.97 0.56 1.67
N ALA A 339 -2.76 1.07 1.83
CA ALA A 339 -1.69 0.87 0.87
C ALA A 339 -0.52 0.14 1.55
N VAL A 340 0.10 -0.84 0.89
CA VAL A 340 1.25 -1.56 1.42
C VAL A 340 2.25 -1.91 0.33
N GLY A 341 3.55 -1.88 0.64
CA GLY A 341 4.61 -2.17 -0.33
C GLY A 341 4.86 -3.67 -0.53
N GLU A 342 5.10 -4.10 -1.76
CA GLU A 342 5.49 -5.48 -2.09
C GLU A 342 6.89 -5.88 -1.61
N LEU A 343 7.72 -4.91 -1.21
CA LEU A 343 9.05 -5.09 -0.62
C LEU A 343 9.06 -4.92 0.90
N GLU A 344 7.89 -4.74 1.52
CA GLU A 344 7.77 -4.76 2.98
C GLU A 344 8.18 -6.13 3.54
N ASN A 345 8.56 -6.16 4.82
CA ASN A 345 8.81 -7.43 5.47
C ASN A 345 7.54 -8.30 5.51
N GLU A 346 7.73 -9.62 5.48
CA GLU A 346 6.64 -10.59 5.39
C GLU A 346 5.57 -10.43 6.49
N PRO A 347 5.92 -10.22 7.78
CA PRO A 347 4.91 -9.96 8.81
C PRO A 347 4.01 -8.77 8.50
N LEU A 348 4.58 -7.63 8.09
CA LEU A 348 3.83 -6.41 7.79
C LEU A 348 2.91 -6.59 6.57
N LEU A 349 3.45 -7.10 5.47
CA LEU A 349 2.68 -7.31 4.25
C LEU A 349 1.54 -8.32 4.49
N THR A 350 1.84 -9.43 5.15
CA THR A 350 0.85 -10.46 5.49
C THR A 350 -0.26 -9.89 6.37
N ALA A 351 0.07 -9.11 7.40
CA ALA A 351 -0.94 -8.55 8.30
C ALA A 351 -1.85 -7.53 7.59
N ASN A 352 -1.33 -6.69 6.69
CA ASN A 352 -2.16 -5.77 5.90
C ASN A 352 -3.09 -6.52 4.93
N LYS A 353 -2.60 -7.61 4.30
CA LYS A 353 -3.43 -8.50 3.47
C LYS A 353 -4.57 -9.13 4.25
N ARG A 354 -4.28 -9.64 5.45
CA ARG A 354 -5.30 -10.25 6.33
C ARG A 354 -6.31 -9.22 6.84
N LEU A 355 -5.83 -8.04 7.23
CA LEU A 355 -6.67 -6.92 7.61
C LEU A 355 -7.67 -6.55 6.50
N TYR A 356 -7.18 -6.41 5.26
CA TYR A 356 -8.04 -6.14 4.12
C TYR A 356 -9.11 -7.23 3.94
N ARG A 357 -8.72 -8.51 4.00
CA ARG A 357 -9.69 -9.62 3.91
C ARG A 357 -10.74 -9.57 5.00
N ALA A 358 -10.36 -9.31 6.26
CA ALA A 358 -11.30 -9.19 7.36
C ALA A 358 -12.30 -8.04 7.15
N LEU A 359 -11.84 -6.91 6.60
CA LEU A 359 -12.71 -5.77 6.26
C LEU A 359 -13.67 -6.10 5.11
N GLU A 360 -13.17 -6.78 4.07
CA GLU A 360 -13.94 -7.20 2.90
C GLU A 360 -15.03 -8.23 3.27
N GLU A 361 -14.70 -9.23 4.10
CA GLU A 361 -15.65 -10.22 4.61
C GLU A 361 -16.79 -9.56 5.40
N LYS A 362 -16.47 -8.50 6.13
CA LYS A 362 -17.43 -7.67 6.86
C LYS A 362 -18.13 -6.64 5.98
N LYS A 363 -17.82 -6.55 4.68
CA LYS A 363 -18.40 -5.60 3.72
C LYS A 363 -18.15 -4.12 4.06
N TYR A 364 -17.07 -3.82 4.79
CA TYR A 364 -16.59 -2.45 4.95
C TYR A 364 -16.14 -1.88 3.60
N GLN A 365 -16.35 -0.59 3.39
CA GLN A 365 -15.90 0.08 2.18
C GLN A 365 -14.40 0.31 2.26
N THR A 366 -13.62 -0.54 1.59
CA THR A 366 -12.16 -0.50 1.66
C THR A 366 -11.55 -0.46 0.28
N THR A 367 -10.68 0.51 0.04
CA THR A 367 -9.73 0.49 -1.08
C THR A 367 -8.40 -0.06 -0.59
N TYR A 368 -7.89 -1.07 -1.28
CA TYR A 368 -6.62 -1.71 -0.95
C TYR A 368 -5.69 -1.70 -2.16
N GLU A 369 -4.44 -1.30 -1.93
CA GLU A 369 -3.43 -1.18 -2.98
C GLU A 369 -2.08 -1.77 -2.52
N GLU A 370 -1.49 -2.59 -3.39
CA GLU A 370 -0.08 -2.99 -3.29
C GLU A 370 0.75 -2.16 -4.26
N PHE A 371 1.84 -1.56 -3.76
CA PHE A 371 2.75 -0.75 -4.59
C PHE A 371 4.12 -1.39 -4.71
N GLN A 372 4.80 -1.10 -5.82
CA GLN A 372 6.11 -1.67 -6.15
C GLN A 372 7.25 -0.97 -5.38
N GLY A 373 7.20 -1.06 -4.06
CA GLY A 373 8.13 -0.43 -3.13
C GLY A 373 8.11 -1.11 -1.77
N GLY A 374 8.86 -0.58 -0.81
CA GLY A 374 8.82 -1.07 0.57
C GLY A 374 8.46 0.04 1.55
N HIS A 375 9.16 0.05 2.69
CA HIS A 375 8.92 0.97 3.80
C HIS A 375 9.47 2.38 3.55
N ASP A 376 9.03 3.03 2.48
CA ASP A 376 9.61 4.28 1.95
C ASP A 376 8.61 5.44 1.93
N SER A 377 9.09 6.61 2.37
CA SER A 377 8.37 7.89 2.30
C SER A 377 8.08 8.35 0.87
N VAL A 378 8.89 7.95 -0.12
CA VAL A 378 8.60 8.18 -1.55
C VAL A 378 7.23 7.63 -1.91
N TRP A 379 6.93 6.41 -1.48
CA TRP A 379 5.66 5.74 -1.78
C TRP A 379 4.52 6.24 -0.92
N TRP A 380 4.76 6.48 0.38
CA TRP A 380 3.72 7.08 1.23
C TRP A 380 3.30 8.47 0.73
N ARG A 381 4.19 9.23 0.09
CA ARG A 381 3.84 10.51 -0.54
C ARG A 381 2.89 10.32 -1.73
N GLU A 382 3.16 9.34 -2.58
CA GLU A 382 2.26 8.96 -3.69
C GLU A 382 0.91 8.49 -3.16
N LYS A 383 0.93 7.63 -2.14
CA LYS A 383 -0.27 6.97 -1.60
C LYS A 383 -1.11 7.89 -0.71
N LEU A 384 -0.53 8.94 -0.15
CA LEU A 384 -1.30 10.01 0.47
C LEU A 384 -2.19 10.72 -0.56
N PHE A 385 -1.63 11.03 -1.73
CA PHE A 385 -2.41 11.63 -2.83
C PHE A 385 -3.54 10.69 -3.28
N ASP A 386 -3.21 9.42 -3.56
CA ASP A 386 -4.19 8.42 -4.01
C ASP A 386 -5.28 8.17 -2.96
N GLY A 387 -4.89 8.00 -1.69
CA GLY A 387 -5.80 7.66 -0.60
C GLY A 387 -6.80 8.76 -0.28
N LEU A 388 -6.37 10.04 -0.32
CA LEU A 388 -7.28 11.17 -0.12
C LEU A 388 -8.37 11.20 -1.19
N ARG A 389 -8.01 10.97 -2.46
CA ARG A 389 -8.98 10.90 -3.57
C ARG A 389 -9.91 9.69 -3.46
N ALA A 390 -9.36 8.52 -3.15
CA ALA A 390 -10.13 7.28 -3.04
C ALA A 390 -11.21 7.37 -1.94
N LEU A 391 -10.86 7.97 -0.79
CA LEU A 391 -11.82 8.19 0.29
C LEU A 391 -12.94 9.16 -0.12
N GLU A 392 -12.63 10.23 -0.86
CA GLU A 392 -13.64 11.16 -1.35
C GLU A 392 -14.61 10.52 -2.37
N LEU A 393 -14.06 9.76 -3.32
CA LEU A 393 -14.85 9.04 -4.33
C LEU A 393 -15.82 8.06 -3.67
N THR A 394 -15.36 7.37 -2.62
CA THR A 394 -16.19 6.45 -1.84
C THR A 394 -17.34 7.19 -1.16
N LYS A 395 -17.07 8.34 -0.51
CA LYS A 395 -18.10 9.19 0.11
C LYS A 395 -19.15 9.66 -0.91
N THR A 396 -18.70 10.14 -2.07
CA THR A 396 -19.58 10.65 -3.13
C THR A 396 -20.46 9.54 -3.72
N THR A 397 -19.89 8.36 -3.95
CA THR A 397 -20.63 7.19 -4.45
C THR A 397 -21.73 6.77 -3.46
N LEU A 398 -21.42 6.73 -2.17
CA LEU A 398 -22.40 6.39 -1.12
C LEU A 398 -23.51 7.44 -1.01
N LYS A 399 -23.17 8.73 -1.08
CA LYS A 399 -24.16 9.82 -1.07
C LYS A 399 -25.12 9.70 -2.26
N ASN A 400 -24.58 9.49 -3.46
CA ASN A 400 -25.37 9.32 -4.67
C ASN A 400 -26.28 8.09 -4.59
N LYS A 401 -25.80 6.98 -4.03
CA LYS A 401 -26.61 5.77 -3.82
C LYS A 401 -27.78 6.03 -2.84
N LYS A 402 -27.50 6.65 -1.68
CA LYS A 402 -28.55 6.99 -0.70
C LYS A 402 -29.58 7.98 -1.25
N GLU A 403 -29.13 9.01 -1.99
CA GLU A 403 -30.05 9.95 -2.65
C GLU A 403 -30.97 9.22 -3.63
N ARG A 404 -30.42 8.34 -4.49
CA ARG A 404 -31.23 7.53 -5.43
C ARG A 404 -32.21 6.60 -4.74
N GLU A 405 -31.82 5.97 -3.63
CA GLU A 405 -32.69 5.08 -2.85
C GLU A 405 -33.78 5.84 -2.09
N SER A 406 -33.58 7.13 -1.80
CA SER A 406 -34.55 8.00 -1.12
C SER A 406 -35.50 8.77 -2.03
N MET A 407 -35.20 8.86 -3.33
CA MET A 407 -36.01 9.60 -4.31
C MET A 407 -37.12 8.71 -4.89
N ASN A 408 -38.29 9.28 -5.14
CA ASN A 408 -39.32 8.59 -5.90
C ASN A 408 -38.95 8.52 -7.40
N GLN A 409 -39.60 7.62 -8.13
CA GLN A 409 -39.30 7.36 -9.54
C GLN A 409 -39.41 8.62 -10.43
N GLU A 410 -40.36 9.50 -10.13
CA GLU A 410 -40.65 10.71 -10.90
C GLU A 410 -39.59 11.81 -10.70
N GLU A 411 -39.03 11.91 -9.49
CA GLU A 411 -37.91 12.78 -9.16
C GLU A 411 -36.59 12.28 -9.76
N LEU A 412 -36.39 10.97 -9.78
CA LEU A 412 -35.23 10.33 -10.40
C LEU A 412 -35.19 10.61 -11.92
N ASP A 413 -36.32 10.46 -12.59
CA ASP A 413 -36.46 10.70 -14.04
C ASP A 413 -36.26 12.19 -14.39
N LYS A 414 -36.72 13.12 -13.54
CA LYS A 414 -36.45 14.57 -13.70
C LYS A 414 -34.97 14.90 -13.53
N LYS A 415 -34.29 14.31 -12.54
CA LYS A 415 -32.86 14.57 -12.26
C LYS A 415 -31.97 14.00 -13.37
N LEU A 416 -32.28 12.79 -13.87
CA LEU A 416 -31.60 12.18 -15.01
C LEU A 416 -31.76 13.00 -16.29
N LYS A 417 -32.98 13.46 -16.62
CA LYS A 417 -33.21 14.38 -17.74
C LYS A 417 -32.43 15.69 -17.63
N LYS A 418 -32.35 16.28 -16.43
CA LYS A 418 -31.59 17.52 -16.20
C LYS A 418 -30.08 17.29 -16.38
N GLN A 419 -29.57 16.14 -15.96
CA GLN A 419 -28.17 15.76 -16.10
C GLN A 419 -27.81 15.46 -17.58
N GLU A 420 -28.69 14.81 -18.34
CA GLU A 420 -28.53 14.62 -19.79
C GLU A 420 -28.52 15.94 -20.57
N ILE A 421 -29.29 16.95 -20.14
CA ILE A 421 -29.29 18.29 -20.75
C ILE A 421 -27.95 19.01 -20.48
N LEU A 422 -27.44 18.95 -19.24
CA LEU A 422 -26.15 19.56 -18.87
C LEU A 422 -24.95 18.91 -19.59
N VAL A 423 -24.96 17.59 -19.76
CA VAL A 423 -23.90 16.85 -20.48
C VAL A 423 -23.87 17.16 -21.99
N LYS A 424 -24.98 17.65 -22.57
CA LYS A 424 -25.00 18.10 -23.97
C LYS A 424 -24.39 19.49 -24.18
N ASP A 425 -24.35 20.33 -23.15
CA ASP A 425 -23.86 21.71 -23.24
C ASP A 425 -22.37 21.84 -22.93
N GLU A 426 -21.78 20.90 -22.16
CA GLU A 426 -20.33 20.84 -21.96
C GLU A 426 -19.65 20.07 -23.10
N LYS A 427 -19.02 20.81 -24.03
CA LYS A 427 -18.02 20.26 -24.96
C LYS A 427 -16.82 19.72 -24.18
N VAL A 428 -16.92 18.49 -23.68
CA VAL A 428 -15.82 17.76 -23.05
C VAL A 428 -14.96 17.13 -24.16
N TRP A 429 -13.72 17.61 -24.27
CA TRP A 429 -12.65 16.91 -24.98
C TRP A 429 -12.32 15.64 -24.21
N SER A 430 -12.84 14.49 -24.64
CA SER A 430 -12.46 13.20 -24.10
C SER A 430 -11.34 12.59 -24.93
N TYR A 431 -10.15 12.47 -24.34
CA TYR A 431 -9.20 11.44 -24.76
C TYR A 431 -9.74 10.11 -24.26
N THR A 432 -10.51 9.41 -25.09
CA THR A 432 -10.92 8.03 -24.83
C THR A 432 -9.76 7.10 -25.21
N TYR A 433 -9.22 6.41 -24.21
CA TYR A 433 -8.44 5.19 -24.45
C TYR A 433 -9.39 4.16 -25.08
N GLU A 434 -9.20 3.89 -26.37
CA GLU A 434 -9.97 2.91 -27.12
C GLU A 434 -9.15 1.62 -27.15
N ASP A 435 -9.63 0.55 -26.49
CA ASP A 435 -8.91 -0.71 -26.50
C ASP A 435 -8.84 -1.28 -27.93
N HIS A 436 -7.79 -2.03 -28.23
CA HIS A 436 -7.50 -2.47 -29.59
C HIS A 436 -8.60 -3.38 -30.17
N ILE A 437 -9.30 -4.15 -29.34
CA ILE A 437 -10.42 -5.00 -29.77
C ILE A 437 -11.63 -4.13 -30.12
N SER A 438 -11.95 -3.14 -29.30
CA SER A 438 -13.01 -2.17 -29.61
C SER A 438 -12.75 -1.40 -30.89
N SER A 439 -11.48 -1.02 -31.15
CA SER A 439 -11.09 -0.39 -32.41
C SER A 439 -11.29 -1.32 -33.60
N ILE A 440 -10.91 -2.60 -33.48
CA ILE A 440 -11.11 -3.61 -34.54
C ILE A 440 -12.60 -3.82 -34.83
N VAL A 441 -13.43 -3.93 -33.79
CA VAL A 441 -14.88 -4.12 -33.93
C VAL A 441 -15.51 -2.91 -34.61
N LYS A 442 -15.19 -1.68 -34.17
CA LYS A 442 -15.70 -0.45 -34.80
C LYS A 442 -15.24 -0.27 -36.24
N GLU A 443 -14.00 -0.68 -36.55
CA GLU A 443 -13.50 -0.64 -37.92
C GLU A 443 -14.21 -1.67 -38.81
N ALA A 444 -14.48 -2.86 -38.28
CA ALA A 444 -15.27 -3.89 -38.95
C ALA A 444 -16.75 -3.46 -39.12
N GLU A 445 -17.34 -2.76 -38.15
CA GLU A 445 -18.68 -2.13 -38.27
C GLU A 445 -18.70 -1.06 -39.36
N LYS A 446 -17.73 -0.14 -39.39
CA LYS A 446 -17.61 0.87 -40.46
C LYS A 446 -17.41 0.27 -41.84
N LYS A 447 -16.72 -0.87 -41.92
CA LYS A 447 -16.52 -1.62 -43.17
C LYS A 447 -17.73 -2.48 -43.56
N GLY A 448 -18.83 -2.40 -42.81
CA GLY A 448 -20.04 -3.18 -43.07
C GLY A 448 -19.87 -4.68 -42.88
N SER A 449 -18.84 -5.12 -42.15
CA SER A 449 -18.54 -6.55 -41.94
C SER A 449 -19.63 -7.26 -41.13
N PHE A 450 -20.47 -6.51 -40.42
CA PHE A 450 -21.62 -7.01 -39.68
C PHE A 450 -22.93 -6.92 -40.48
N ASP A 451 -22.90 -6.43 -41.73
CA ASP A 451 -24.14 -6.07 -42.43
C ASP A 451 -24.95 -7.25 -42.95
N ASN A 452 -24.29 -8.37 -43.22
CA ASN A 452 -24.88 -9.59 -43.79
C ASN A 452 -24.67 -10.81 -42.89
N LEU A 453 -24.60 -10.62 -41.57
CA LEU A 453 -24.45 -11.74 -40.65
C LEU A 453 -25.72 -12.62 -40.62
N PRO A 454 -25.57 -13.96 -40.65
CA PRO A 454 -26.69 -14.87 -40.52
C PRO A 454 -27.38 -14.67 -39.17
N GLY A 455 -28.57 -14.05 -39.18
CA GLY A 455 -29.34 -13.73 -37.98
C GLY A 455 -29.55 -12.24 -37.72
N LYS A 456 -28.95 -11.32 -38.51
CA LYS A 456 -29.18 -9.87 -38.37
C LYS A 456 -30.68 -9.54 -38.48
N GLY A 457 -31.21 -8.85 -37.47
CA GLY A 457 -32.62 -8.43 -37.41
C GLY A 457 -33.61 -9.48 -36.91
N LYS A 458 -33.18 -10.72 -36.62
CA LYS A 458 -34.02 -11.72 -35.94
C LYS A 458 -33.96 -11.50 -34.42
N PRO A 459 -35.05 -11.74 -33.66
CA PRO A 459 -35.00 -11.71 -32.21
C PRO A 459 -33.91 -12.66 -31.72
N LEU A 460 -32.99 -12.17 -30.86
CA LEU A 460 -32.07 -13.07 -30.20
C LEU A 460 -32.88 -14.05 -29.36
N ASN A 461 -32.77 -15.34 -29.67
CA ASN A 461 -33.25 -16.39 -28.79
C ASN A 461 -32.24 -16.52 -27.64
N LEU A 462 -32.30 -15.57 -26.71
CA LEU A 462 -31.54 -15.61 -25.48
C LEU A 462 -32.10 -16.77 -24.68
N ASP A 463 -31.32 -17.86 -24.59
CA ASP A 463 -31.53 -18.91 -23.62
C ASP A 463 -31.83 -18.25 -22.26
N LYS A 464 -32.93 -18.61 -21.60
CA LYS A 464 -33.35 -17.95 -20.36
C LYS A 464 -32.33 -18.14 -19.23
N ASP A 465 -31.37 -19.04 -19.42
CA ASP A 465 -30.19 -19.24 -18.57
C ASP A 465 -28.98 -18.35 -18.91
N LEU A 466 -29.05 -17.48 -19.94
CA LEU A 466 -28.06 -16.43 -20.24
C LEU A 466 -28.16 -15.26 -19.25
N SER A 467 -28.11 -15.55 -17.95
CA SER A 467 -27.46 -14.63 -17.02
C SER A 467 -25.96 -14.86 -17.18
N TYR A 468 -25.16 -13.82 -17.36
CA TYR A 468 -23.70 -13.93 -17.30
C TYR A 468 -23.30 -14.50 -15.93
N ASN A 469 -23.10 -15.81 -15.87
CA ASN A 469 -22.61 -16.53 -14.71
C ASN A 469 -21.35 -17.29 -15.15
N PRO A 470 -20.17 -16.67 -14.98
CA PRO A 470 -18.87 -17.24 -15.38
C PRO A 470 -18.64 -18.63 -14.77
N GLU A 471 -19.17 -18.85 -13.57
CA GLU A 471 -19.05 -20.09 -12.82
C GLU A 471 -19.78 -21.25 -13.52
N LYS A 472 -21.03 -21.02 -13.95
CA LYS A 472 -21.80 -22.02 -14.72
C LYS A 472 -21.14 -22.36 -16.05
N GLN A 473 -20.55 -21.37 -16.73
CA GLN A 473 -19.82 -21.60 -17.98
C GLN A 473 -18.55 -22.44 -17.75
N LEU A 474 -17.81 -22.17 -16.68
CA LEU A 474 -16.63 -22.94 -16.30
C LEU A 474 -16.99 -24.41 -16.03
N TYR A 475 -18.01 -24.70 -15.20
CA TYR A 475 -18.42 -26.08 -14.93
C TYR A 475 -18.93 -26.82 -16.17
N ARG A 476 -19.66 -26.13 -17.05
CA ARG A 476 -20.08 -26.72 -18.33
C ARG A 476 -18.87 -27.07 -19.20
N THR A 477 -17.87 -26.20 -19.24
CA THR A 477 -16.64 -26.42 -20.01
C THR A 477 -15.84 -27.60 -19.46
N LEU A 478 -15.67 -27.69 -18.14
CA LEU A 478 -14.99 -28.81 -17.48
C LEU A 478 -15.71 -30.14 -17.73
N LYS A 479 -17.03 -30.16 -17.56
CA LYS A 479 -17.87 -31.36 -17.82
C LYS A 479 -17.79 -31.82 -19.28
N ASN A 480 -17.87 -30.90 -20.23
CA ASN A 480 -17.80 -31.21 -21.66
C ASN A 480 -16.42 -31.74 -22.10
N ASN A 481 -15.37 -31.42 -21.34
CA ASN A 481 -14.01 -31.90 -21.60
C ASN A 481 -13.60 -33.07 -20.70
N HIS A 482 -14.55 -33.69 -19.98
CA HIS A 482 -14.30 -34.79 -19.04
C HIS A 482 -13.25 -34.47 -17.95
N VAL A 483 -13.08 -33.18 -17.61
CA VAL A 483 -12.18 -32.72 -16.55
C VAL A 483 -12.95 -32.63 -15.24
N LEU A 484 -12.49 -33.36 -14.23
CA LEU A 484 -13.07 -33.31 -12.90
C LEU A 484 -12.50 -32.10 -12.14
N PRO A 485 -13.33 -31.24 -11.52
CA PRO A 485 -12.82 -30.17 -10.67
C PRO A 485 -12.01 -30.71 -9.50
N ARG A 486 -10.90 -30.05 -9.18
CA ARG A 486 -9.95 -30.48 -8.13
C ARG A 486 -10.61 -30.70 -6.77
N TRP A 487 -11.61 -29.90 -6.39
CA TRP A 487 -12.31 -30.09 -5.13
C TRP A 487 -13.11 -31.41 -5.08
N ILE A 488 -13.64 -31.89 -6.22
CA ILE A 488 -14.32 -33.21 -6.27
C ILE A 488 -13.30 -34.35 -6.15
N GLU A 489 -12.11 -34.20 -6.73
CA GLU A 489 -11.02 -35.17 -6.56
C GLU A 489 -10.61 -35.28 -5.08
N ILE A 490 -10.40 -34.13 -4.43
CA ILE A 490 -10.05 -34.08 -3.01
C ILE A 490 -11.17 -34.68 -2.14
N SER A 491 -12.45 -34.48 -2.49
CA SER A 491 -13.56 -35.11 -1.78
C SER A 491 -13.46 -36.65 -1.82
N LYS A 492 -13.14 -37.23 -2.97
CA LYS A 492 -12.94 -38.69 -3.09
C LYS A 492 -11.72 -39.15 -2.31
N GLU A 493 -10.61 -38.41 -2.40
CA GLU A 493 -9.39 -38.72 -1.63
C GLU A 493 -9.66 -38.68 -0.11
N ILE A 494 -10.51 -37.76 0.36
CA ILE A 494 -10.94 -37.69 1.76
C ILE A 494 -11.75 -38.94 2.14
N ASP A 495 -12.70 -39.36 1.30
CA ASP A 495 -13.53 -40.53 1.58
C ASP A 495 -12.69 -41.82 1.62
N ASP A 496 -11.76 -42.00 0.67
CA ASP A 496 -10.83 -43.14 0.66
C ASP A 496 -9.95 -43.18 1.92
N LEU A 497 -9.49 -42.02 2.40
CA LEU A 497 -8.69 -41.92 3.62
C LEU A 497 -9.51 -42.21 4.88
N LYS A 498 -10.80 -41.86 4.90
CA LYS A 498 -11.70 -42.22 6.01
C LYS A 498 -11.97 -43.71 6.06
N GLU A 499 -12.08 -44.38 4.92
CA GLU A 499 -12.19 -45.85 4.89
C GLU A 499 -10.92 -46.49 5.44
N LYS A 500 -9.74 -46.04 5.00
CA LYS A 500 -8.45 -46.50 5.56
C LYS A 500 -8.31 -46.25 7.06
N LEU A 501 -8.86 -45.15 7.58
CA LEU A 501 -8.85 -44.85 9.00
C LEU A 501 -9.72 -45.83 9.81
N LYS A 502 -10.87 -46.27 9.27
CA LYS A 502 -11.76 -47.24 9.94
C LYS A 502 -11.14 -48.62 10.09
N GLU A 503 -10.25 -49.00 9.18
CA GLU A 503 -9.59 -50.30 9.17
C GLU A 503 -8.27 -50.32 9.98
N ASN A 504 -7.80 -49.16 10.46
CA ASN A 504 -6.51 -49.06 11.14
C ASN A 504 -6.62 -49.31 12.65
N THR A 505 -5.85 -50.29 13.16
CA THR A 505 -5.79 -50.66 14.58
C THR A 505 -4.56 -50.08 15.32
N ASN A 506 -3.66 -49.39 14.62
CA ASN A 506 -2.46 -48.75 15.16
C ASN A 506 -2.70 -47.28 15.49
N THR A 507 -2.53 -46.91 16.76
CA THR A 507 -2.81 -45.56 17.29
C THR A 507 -1.90 -44.47 16.71
N ALA A 508 -0.64 -44.77 16.39
CA ALA A 508 0.29 -43.78 15.83
C ALA A 508 0.00 -43.49 14.35
N GLU A 509 -0.41 -44.51 13.60
CA GLU A 509 -0.73 -44.39 12.18
C GLU A 509 -2.11 -43.72 11.97
N ALA A 510 -3.08 -44.05 12.83
CA ALA A 510 -4.39 -43.38 12.87
C ALA A 510 -4.25 -41.86 13.11
N ALA A 511 -3.38 -41.43 14.02
CA ALA A 511 -3.14 -40.01 14.29
C ALA A 511 -2.58 -39.25 13.07
N ASN A 512 -1.69 -39.88 12.30
CA ASN A 512 -1.16 -39.30 11.06
C ASN A 512 -2.19 -39.28 9.93
N LEU A 513 -3.04 -40.30 9.82
CA LEU A 513 -4.17 -40.34 8.89
C LEU A 513 -5.16 -39.22 9.18
N ILE A 514 -5.54 -39.00 10.45
CA ILE A 514 -6.42 -37.89 10.86
C ILE A 514 -5.82 -36.54 10.50
N ARG A 515 -4.52 -36.31 10.76
CA ARG A 515 -3.84 -35.07 10.36
C ARG A 515 -3.88 -34.85 8.84
N THR A 516 -3.71 -35.93 8.06
CA THR A 516 -3.75 -35.88 6.59
C THR A 516 -5.16 -35.59 6.08
N ILE A 517 -6.18 -36.23 6.67
CA ILE A 517 -7.59 -35.98 6.36
C ILE A 517 -7.94 -34.52 6.67
N ASN A 518 -7.57 -34.00 7.84
CA ASN A 518 -7.86 -32.61 8.23
C ASN A 518 -7.21 -31.58 7.29
N LYS A 519 -5.98 -31.84 6.83
CA LYS A 519 -5.31 -31.00 5.83
C LYS A 519 -6.08 -30.99 4.51
N LYS A 520 -6.56 -32.15 4.04
CA LYS A 520 -7.34 -32.27 2.81
C LYS A 520 -8.75 -31.69 2.95
N VAL A 521 -9.38 -31.81 4.11
CA VAL A 521 -10.67 -31.16 4.42
C VAL A 521 -10.55 -29.64 4.35
N LEU A 522 -9.46 -29.07 4.88
CA LEU A 522 -9.18 -27.64 4.75
C LEU A 522 -8.98 -27.24 3.28
N GLU A 523 -8.18 -27.99 2.52
CA GLU A 523 -7.95 -27.77 1.09
C GLU A 523 -9.23 -27.87 0.26
N HIS A 524 -10.08 -28.87 0.54
CA HIS A 524 -11.40 -29.04 -0.06
C HIS A 524 -12.30 -27.84 0.23
N ASN A 525 -12.39 -27.40 1.50
CA ASN A 525 -13.26 -26.29 1.89
C ASN A 525 -12.78 -24.95 1.32
N LEU A 526 -11.49 -24.80 0.97
CA LEU A 526 -10.93 -23.64 0.28
C LEU A 526 -11.21 -23.66 -1.23
N LEU A 527 -11.17 -24.84 -1.86
CA LEU A 527 -11.33 -24.99 -3.31
C LEU A 527 -12.78 -25.22 -3.76
N CYS A 528 -13.65 -25.69 -2.86
CA CYS A 528 -15.05 -25.93 -3.16
C CYS A 528 -15.80 -24.59 -3.22
N PRO A 529 -16.41 -24.24 -4.36
CA PRO A 529 -17.16 -23.00 -4.53
C PRO A 529 -18.38 -22.95 -3.60
N ALA A 530 -18.73 -21.77 -3.10
CA ALA A 530 -19.88 -21.59 -2.21
C ALA A 530 -21.20 -22.06 -2.83
N SER A 531 -21.34 -21.99 -4.16
CA SER A 531 -22.51 -22.45 -4.92
C SER A 531 -22.68 -23.98 -4.90
N ALA A 532 -21.60 -24.75 -4.75
CA ALA A 532 -21.61 -26.22 -4.71
C ALA A 532 -21.46 -26.79 -3.29
N GLN A 533 -21.15 -25.96 -2.30
CA GLN A 533 -20.93 -26.36 -0.92
C GLN A 533 -22.26 -26.51 -0.17
N LYS A 534 -22.92 -27.68 -0.28
CA LYS A 534 -24.19 -27.97 0.43
C LYS A 534 -24.05 -27.96 1.97
N THR A 535 -22.86 -28.32 2.47
CA THR A 535 -22.46 -28.26 3.89
C THR A 535 -20.93 -28.33 3.97
N ARG A 536 -20.28 -27.58 4.87
CA ARG A 536 -18.82 -27.71 5.09
C ARG A 536 -18.50 -29.10 5.61
N VAL A 537 -17.44 -29.73 5.07
CA VAL A 537 -16.93 -30.98 5.60
C VAL A 537 -16.30 -30.65 6.96
N LYS A 538 -16.85 -31.20 8.04
CA LYS A 538 -16.36 -31.00 9.40
C LYS A 538 -15.07 -31.77 9.62
N THR A 539 -14.22 -31.23 10.50
CA THR A 539 -12.96 -31.85 10.95
C THR A 539 -13.14 -32.80 12.13
N ASP A 540 -14.37 -32.93 12.64
CA ASP A 540 -14.69 -33.76 13.79
C ASP A 540 -14.81 -35.22 13.31
N PHE A 541 -13.80 -36.03 13.61
CA PHE A 541 -13.72 -37.46 13.32
C PHE A 541 -13.66 -38.26 14.60
#